data_AF-A0A2N7VC49-F1
#
_entry.id   AF-A0A2N7VC49-F1
#
_cell.length_a   1.000
_cell.length_b   1.000
_cell.length_c   1.000
_cell.angle_alpha   90.00
_cell.angle_beta   90.00
_cell.angle_gamma   90.00
#
_symmetry.space_group_name_H-M   'P 1'
#
loop_
_entity.id
_entity.type
_entity.pdbx_description
1 polymer ?
#
loop_
_entity_poly.entity_id
_entity_poly.type
_entity_poly.pdbx_seq_one_letter_code
_entity_poly.pdbx_strand_id
1 'polypeptide(L)'
;MTDVSRKIRAWGRRLMIGTAAAVVLPGLVGLAGGEATAGAFSRPGLPVEYLQVPSPSMGRDIKVQFQSGGNNSPAVYLLDGLRAQDDYNGWDINTPAFEWYYQSGLSIVMPVGGQSSFYSDWY
;
A
#
# COMPACT_ATOMS: atom_id res chain seq x y z
N MET A 1 -35.74 -19.09 -47.78
CA MET A 1 -35.00 -19.95 -46.82
C MET A 1 -33.52 -19.57 -46.65
N THR A 2 -33.09 -18.33 -46.93
CA THR A 2 -31.67 -17.91 -46.87
C THR A 2 -31.29 -17.13 -45.62
N ASP A 3 -32.24 -16.45 -44.97
CA ASP A 3 -31.99 -15.60 -43.80
C ASP A 3 -31.69 -16.37 -42.49
N VAL A 4 -32.34 -17.53 -42.33
CA VAL A 4 -32.18 -18.38 -41.14
C VAL A 4 -30.75 -18.95 -41.05
N SER A 5 -30.18 -19.37 -42.18
CA SER A 5 -28.80 -19.89 -42.25
C SER A 5 -27.75 -18.84 -41.89
N ARG A 6 -28.00 -17.57 -42.27
CA ARG A 6 -27.10 -16.44 -41.96
C ARG A 6 -27.10 -16.12 -40.46
N LYS A 7 -28.28 -16.10 -39.83
CA LYS A 7 -28.43 -15.89 -38.38
C LYS A 7 -27.76 -17.02 -37.58
N ILE A 8 -27.93 -18.28 -37.98
CA ILE A 8 -27.31 -19.42 -37.31
C ILE A 8 -25.77 -19.36 -37.38
N ARG A 9 -25.19 -18.99 -38.53
CA ARG A 9 -23.73 -18.80 -38.65
C ARG A 9 -23.20 -17.63 -37.81
N ALA A 10 -23.95 -16.54 -37.73
CA ALA A 10 -23.58 -15.38 -36.91
C ALA A 10 -23.61 -15.72 -35.41
N TRP A 11 -24.61 -16.46 -34.96
CA TRP A 11 -24.71 -16.94 -33.57
C TRP A 11 -23.63 -17.97 -33.23
N GLY A 12 -23.33 -18.90 -34.15
CA GLY A 12 -22.21 -19.84 -33.99
C GLY A 12 -20.85 -19.16 -33.85
N ARG A 13 -20.58 -18.13 -34.67
CA ARG A 13 -19.35 -17.31 -34.54
C ARG A 13 -19.28 -16.56 -33.21
N ARG A 14 -20.38 -15.99 -32.74
CA ARG A 14 -20.43 -15.25 -31.46
C ARG A 14 -20.21 -16.18 -30.27
N LEU A 15 -20.78 -17.38 -30.29
CA LEU A 15 -20.55 -18.40 -29.28
C LEU A 15 -19.08 -18.85 -29.27
N MET A 16 -18.50 -19.13 -30.44
CA MET A 16 -17.08 -19.51 -30.55
C MET A 16 -16.12 -18.43 -30.02
N ILE A 17 -16.38 -17.15 -30.32
CA ILE A 17 -15.58 -16.03 -29.80
C ILE A 17 -15.73 -15.91 -28.27
N GLY A 18 -16.95 -16.07 -27.76
CA GLY A 18 -17.20 -16.06 -26.31
C GLY A 18 -16.48 -17.18 -25.57
N THR A 19 -16.51 -18.40 -26.11
CA THR A 19 -15.82 -19.56 -25.50
C THR A 19 -14.29 -19.41 -25.57
N ALA A 20 -13.75 -18.91 -26.68
CA ALA A 20 -12.31 -18.65 -26.79
C ALA A 20 -11.83 -17.61 -25.77
N ALA A 21 -12.58 -16.53 -25.58
CA ALA A 21 -12.27 -15.52 -24.56
C ALA A 21 -12.32 -16.11 -23.14
N ALA A 22 -13.33 -16.93 -22.83
CA ALA A 22 -13.49 -17.55 -21.51
C ALA A 22 -12.36 -18.54 -21.15
N VAL A 23 -11.70 -19.14 -22.13
CA VAL A 23 -10.57 -20.08 -21.89
C VAL A 23 -9.23 -19.34 -21.83
N VAL A 24 -9.03 -18.32 -22.66
CA VAL A 24 -7.75 -17.61 -22.77
C VAL A 24 -7.56 -16.59 -21.64
N LEU A 25 -8.62 -15.93 -21.18
CA LEU A 25 -8.53 -14.90 -20.14
C LEU A 25 -8.04 -15.46 -18.78
N PRO A 26 -8.55 -16.58 -18.24
CA PRO A 26 -8.05 -17.13 -16.98
C PRO A 26 -6.60 -17.61 -17.08
N GLY A 27 -6.21 -18.18 -18.23
CA GLY A 27 -4.83 -18.62 -18.47
C GLY A 27 -3.84 -17.47 -18.53
N LEU A 28 -4.21 -16.35 -19.16
CA LEU A 28 -3.38 -15.13 -19.18
C LEU A 28 -3.28 -14.49 -17.79
N VAL A 29 -4.36 -14.46 -17.01
CA VAL A 29 -4.31 -13.97 -15.62
C VAL A 29 -3.43 -14.86 -14.75
N GLY A 30 -3.48 -16.19 -14.92
CA GLY A 30 -2.61 -17.11 -14.17
C GLY A 30 -1.13 -17.06 -14.59
N LEU A 31 -0.81 -16.71 -15.84
CA LEU A 31 0.56 -16.65 -16.35
C LEU A 31 1.22 -15.26 -16.19
N ALA A 32 0.44 -14.18 -16.25
CA ALA A 32 0.94 -12.80 -16.19
C ALA A 32 0.56 -12.06 -14.90
N GLY A 33 -0.45 -12.52 -14.16
CA GLY A 33 -0.83 -12.00 -12.86
C GLY A 33 0.06 -12.61 -11.78
N GLY A 34 1.27 -12.06 -11.62
CA GLY A 34 2.05 -12.31 -10.42
C GLY A 34 1.24 -11.90 -9.19
N GLU A 35 1.26 -12.72 -8.14
CA GLU A 35 0.75 -12.32 -6.84
C GLU A 35 1.43 -11.00 -6.46
N ALA A 36 0.66 -9.97 -6.10
CA ALA A 36 1.23 -8.79 -5.49
C ALA A 36 1.77 -9.23 -4.13
N THR A 37 3.04 -9.64 -4.10
CA THR A 37 3.74 -9.91 -2.85
C THR A 37 3.80 -8.59 -2.10
N ALA A 38 2.92 -8.42 -1.12
CA ALA A 38 3.00 -7.31 -0.19
C ALA A 38 4.34 -7.45 0.55
N GLY A 39 5.29 -6.58 0.24
CA GLY A 39 6.53 -6.48 0.98
C GLY A 39 6.21 -5.94 2.38
N ALA A 40 6.43 -6.76 3.40
CA ALA A 40 6.55 -6.28 4.77
C ALA A 40 7.89 -5.54 4.90
N PHE A 41 7.88 -4.35 5.51
CA PHE A 41 9.01 -3.42 5.58
C PHE A 41 9.49 -2.85 4.24
N SER A 42 9.88 -1.59 4.30
CA SER A 42 10.56 -0.92 3.17
C SER A 42 11.96 -1.50 2.98
N ARG A 43 12.44 -1.59 1.73
CA ARG A 43 13.74 -2.22 1.41
C ARG A 43 14.92 -1.58 2.17
N PRO A 44 15.95 -2.36 2.55
CA PRO A 44 17.20 -1.81 3.07
C PRO A 44 17.87 -0.85 2.08
N GLY A 45 18.41 0.27 2.58
CA GLY A 45 19.12 1.28 1.77
C GLY A 45 18.34 2.57 1.48
N LEU A 46 17.08 2.66 1.89
CA LEU A 46 16.34 3.92 1.93
C LEU A 46 16.85 4.81 3.08
N PRO A 47 16.82 6.15 2.96
CA PRO A 47 17.24 7.07 4.01
C PRO A 47 16.15 7.21 5.09
N VAL A 48 15.77 6.07 5.69
CA VAL A 48 14.82 6.00 6.79
C VAL A 48 15.59 6.18 8.10
N GLU A 49 15.16 7.15 8.89
CA GLU A 49 15.69 7.50 10.20
C GLU A 49 14.75 7.03 11.31
N TYR A 50 15.32 6.70 12.46
CA TYR A 50 14.59 6.33 13.67
C TYR A 50 14.89 7.36 14.75
N LEU A 51 14.03 8.37 14.85
CA LEU A 51 14.22 9.52 15.71
C LEU A 51 13.64 9.26 17.10
N GLN A 52 14.31 9.78 18.12
CA GLN A 52 13.77 9.90 19.47
C GLN A 52 13.41 11.36 19.70
N VAL A 53 12.11 11.66 19.69
CA VAL A 53 11.58 13.03 19.78
C VAL A 53 11.09 13.30 21.21
N PRO A 54 11.72 14.20 21.97
CA PRO A 54 11.29 14.51 23.33
C PRO A 54 9.88 15.10 23.35
N SER A 55 8.99 14.53 24.17
CA SER A 55 7.64 15.05 24.41
C SER A 55 7.49 15.55 25.84
N PRO A 56 7.51 16.89 26.06
CA PRO A 56 7.32 17.46 27.39
C PRO A 56 5.97 17.12 28.02
N SER A 57 4.88 17.07 27.22
CA SER A 57 3.54 16.75 27.70
C SER A 57 3.40 15.30 28.16
N MET A 58 4.14 14.38 27.55
CA MET A 58 4.13 12.96 27.91
C MET A 58 5.28 12.54 28.84
N GLY A 59 6.21 13.45 29.14
CA GLY A 59 7.35 13.20 30.03
C GLY A 59 8.32 12.12 29.55
N ARG A 60 8.36 11.85 28.24
CA ARG A 60 9.19 10.80 27.63
C ARG A 60 9.55 11.11 26.18
N ASP A 61 10.54 10.41 25.65
CA ASP A 61 10.86 10.44 24.23
C ASP A 61 9.90 9.54 23.44
N ILE A 62 9.47 10.03 22.28
CA ILE A 62 8.60 9.30 21.36
C ILE A 62 9.42 8.89 20.15
N LYS A 63 9.41 7.59 19.85
CA LYS A 63 10.06 7.06 18.66
C LYS A 63 9.26 7.47 17.42
N VAL A 64 9.95 7.96 16.40
CA VAL A 64 9.34 8.37 15.12
C VAL A 64 10.19 7.82 13.99
N GLN A 65 9.58 7.03 13.11
CA GLN A 65 10.22 6.63 11.86
C GLN A 65 10.02 7.75 10.85
N PHE A 66 11.10 8.20 10.23
CA PHE A 66 11.12 9.39 9.40
C PHE A 66 11.86 9.15 8.09
N GLN A 67 11.35 9.70 6.99
CA GLN A 67 12.10 9.80 5.74
C GLN A 67 11.95 11.20 5.20
N SER A 68 13.07 11.89 4.97
CA SER A 68 13.06 13.23 4.42
C SER A 68 12.69 13.23 2.94
N GLY A 69 11.75 14.11 2.58
CA GLY A 69 11.44 14.47 1.20
C GLY A 69 12.33 15.59 0.63
N GLY A 70 13.30 16.08 1.42
CA GLY A 70 14.13 17.25 1.12
C GLY A 70 13.82 18.45 2.03
N ASN A 71 14.67 19.48 1.97
CA ASN A 71 14.53 20.69 2.78
C ASN A 71 13.20 21.39 2.46
N ASN A 72 12.44 21.76 3.50
CA ASN A 72 11.12 22.40 3.39
C ASN A 72 10.07 21.58 2.65
N SER A 73 10.24 20.26 2.55
CA SER A 73 9.23 19.38 1.97
C SER A 73 7.98 19.29 2.86
N PRO A 74 6.77 19.20 2.28
CA PRO A 74 5.56 18.88 3.04
C PRO A 74 5.69 17.51 3.71
N ALA A 75 5.11 17.36 4.90
CA ALA A 75 5.10 16.10 5.64
C ALA A 75 3.75 15.38 5.54
N VAL A 76 3.79 14.06 5.37
CA VAL A 76 2.64 13.15 5.46
C VAL A 76 2.78 12.35 6.76
N TYR A 77 1.78 12.50 7.63
CA TYR A 77 1.69 11.78 8.89
C TYR A 77 0.91 10.49 8.72
N LEU A 78 1.58 9.36 8.90
CA LEU A 78 1.00 8.04 8.81
C LEU A 78 0.75 7.49 10.22
N LEU A 79 -0.46 7.73 10.71
CA LEU A 79 -0.89 7.32 12.04
C LEU A 79 -1.19 5.82 12.07
N ASP A 80 -0.74 5.15 13.13
CA ASP A 80 -0.96 3.73 13.35
C ASP A 80 -2.41 3.44 13.80
N GLY A 81 -2.79 2.18 13.80
CA GLY A 81 -4.09 1.72 14.22
C GLY A 81 -4.25 1.57 15.74
N LEU A 82 -5.36 0.97 16.15
CA LEU A 82 -5.70 0.74 17.56
C LEU A 82 -4.64 -0.10 18.31
N ARG A 83 -3.96 -1.00 17.59
CA ARG A 83 -2.92 -1.91 18.13
C ARG A 83 -1.51 -1.43 17.79
N ALA A 84 -1.27 -0.12 17.86
CA ALA A 84 0.07 0.44 17.66
C ALA A 84 1.08 -0.24 18.59
N GLN A 85 2.21 -0.67 18.03
CA GLN A 85 3.32 -1.28 18.78
C GLN A 85 4.37 -0.22 19.15
N ASP A 86 5.19 -0.50 20.16
CA ASP A 86 6.21 0.45 20.66
C ASP A 86 7.57 0.31 19.96
N ASP A 87 7.72 -0.65 19.04
CA ASP A 87 8.93 -0.89 18.26
C ASP A 87 8.88 -0.26 16.87
N TYR A 88 7.83 -0.53 16.09
CA TYR A 88 7.63 -0.02 14.73
C TYR A 88 6.17 0.36 14.49
N ASN A 89 5.94 1.32 13.61
CA ASN A 89 4.60 1.70 13.17
C ASN A 89 4.04 0.64 12.21
N GLY A 90 2.77 0.30 12.36
CA GLY A 90 2.06 -0.67 11.53
C GLY A 90 2.14 -0.43 10.03
N TRP A 91 2.31 0.83 9.57
CA TRP A 91 2.52 1.15 8.17
C TRP A 91 3.82 0.58 7.63
N ASP A 92 4.93 0.71 8.35
CA ASP A 92 6.21 0.14 7.88
C ASP A 92 6.22 -1.39 8.01
N ILE A 93 5.63 -1.94 9.08
CA ILE A 93 5.53 -3.39 9.26
C ILE A 93 4.78 -4.06 8.09
N ASN A 94 3.65 -3.49 7.68
CA ASN A 94 2.72 -4.15 6.76
C ASN A 94 2.80 -3.63 5.33
N THR A 95 3.53 -2.55 5.07
CA THR A 95 3.61 -1.93 3.74
C THR A 95 5.00 -1.36 3.44
N PRO A 96 5.40 -1.29 2.16
CA PRO A 96 6.62 -0.60 1.76
C PRO A 96 6.35 0.92 1.59
N ALA A 97 5.73 1.56 2.57
CA ALA A 97 5.30 2.96 2.47
C ALA A 97 6.48 3.93 2.28
N PHE A 98 7.62 3.74 2.95
CA PHE A 98 8.78 4.60 2.72
C PHE A 98 9.33 4.46 1.30
N GLU A 99 9.25 3.27 0.72
CA GLU A 99 9.65 3.04 -0.66
C GLU A 99 8.74 3.76 -1.66
N TRP A 100 7.42 3.68 -1.47
CA TRP A 100 6.46 4.34 -2.37
C TRP A 100 6.61 5.86 -2.41
N TYR A 101 6.95 6.45 -1.27
CA TYR A 101 7.14 7.91 -1.15
C TYR A 101 8.60 8.34 -1.28
N TYR A 102 9.51 7.41 -1.59
CA TYR A 102 10.90 7.77 -1.85
C TYR A 102 10.99 8.68 -3.08
N GLN A 103 11.70 9.80 -2.96
CA GLN A 103 11.83 10.83 -4.00
C GLN A 103 10.51 11.48 -4.45
N SER A 104 9.41 11.33 -3.71
CA SER A 104 8.15 11.99 -4.04
C SER A 104 8.14 13.49 -3.74
N GLY A 105 9.20 14.01 -3.08
CA GLY A 105 9.25 15.37 -2.54
C GLY A 105 8.41 15.56 -1.27
N LEU A 106 7.93 14.46 -0.66
CA LEU A 106 7.17 14.47 0.59
C LEU A 106 7.99 13.79 1.70
N SER A 107 8.02 14.41 2.87
CA SER A 107 8.58 13.79 4.06
C SER A 107 7.55 12.84 4.67
N ILE A 108 7.96 11.63 5.04
CA ILE A 108 7.08 10.66 5.68
C ILE A 108 7.38 10.62 7.16
N VAL A 109 6.34 10.76 7.98
CA VAL A 109 6.41 10.77 9.44
C VAL A 109 5.49 9.68 9.98
N MET A 110 6.07 8.69 10.67
CA MET A 110 5.37 7.58 11.29
C MET A 110 5.68 7.56 12.80
N PRO A 111 4.80 8.15 13.64
CA PRO A 111 4.94 8.05 15.09
C PRO A 111 4.77 6.59 15.53
N VAL A 112 5.61 6.12 16.45
CA VAL A 112 5.58 4.76 17.00
C VAL A 112 4.93 4.76 18.39
N GLY A 113 4.15 3.73 18.69
CA GLY A 113 3.47 3.54 19.97
C GLY A 113 2.11 4.25 20.06
N GLY A 114 1.61 4.37 21.28
CA GLY A 114 0.32 5.01 21.54
C GLY A 114 -0.88 4.10 21.28
N GLN A 115 -0.76 2.81 21.66
CA GLN A 115 -1.85 1.84 21.58
C GLN A 115 -3.15 2.40 22.20
N SER A 116 -4.26 2.32 21.46
CA SER A 116 -5.57 2.84 21.88
C SER A 116 -5.62 4.33 22.27
N SER A 117 -4.63 5.13 21.87
CA SER A 117 -4.58 6.56 22.22
C SER A 117 -5.56 7.44 21.46
N PHE A 118 -6.06 6.96 20.30
CA PHE A 118 -6.81 7.76 19.32
C PHE A 118 -6.08 9.05 18.88
N TYR A 119 -4.76 9.14 19.12
CA TYR A 119 -3.96 10.36 18.90
C TYR A 119 -4.61 11.63 19.49
N SER A 120 -5.15 11.50 20.70
CA SER A 120 -5.82 12.58 21.41
C SER A 120 -5.07 12.97 22.69
N ASP A 121 -5.33 14.17 23.20
CA ASP A 121 -4.90 14.59 24.53
C ASP A 121 -5.96 14.16 25.54
N TRP A 122 -5.56 13.32 26.51
CA TRP A 122 -6.51 12.71 27.45
C TRP A 122 -6.68 13.50 28.76
N TYR A 123 -5.78 14.43 29.06
CA TYR A 123 -5.72 15.18 30.33
C TYR A 123 -5.28 16.62 30.13
#